data_AF-A0A6F8T231-F1
#
_entry.id   AF-A0A6F8T231-F1
#
_cell.length_a   1.000
_cell.length_b   1.000
_cell.length_c   1.000
_cell.angle_alpha   90.00
_cell.angle_beta   90.00
_cell.angle_gamma   90.00
#
_symmetry.space_group_name_H-M   'P 1'
#
loop_
_entity.id
_entity.type
_entity.pdbx_description
1 polymer ?
#
loop_
_entity_poly.entity_id
_entity_poly.type
_entity_poly.pdbx_seq_one_letter_code
_entity_poly.pdbx_strand_id
1 'polypeptide(L)'
;MTFTPKDFEALKKHFNDTVTVLLKRDGKEPEKHTINDLTKRKEETLFLKAVLTELENRITENAPKSLKPYAEIFYGAQALIQQDIEDNRGWGESEGLLHGRLSDGMGITETNHPDLYQQVRHISKLNNFLKLVYPEGDSRNGLLIPNVLSSVPLDKLTALIAKGYQLEETARKKLTESYLADGKTEGHANSLTVTHDIPESAIAQFETFDTLTKALDNLRMDEIANKNVVKIDLLANKTRSAQFQSLLTMAETLSASRIKAPEKIGILAGMMLLVHEQIGQEYGKHPFSNDDIPGSIVHTGLTKILKTKEMSRENAEALITSAKHFMVHMSVEHNEYKGGVVKESVRAKHLFSQVAGFNLVPVLDLMEKLIKHCRIDSLNRCVTAHKKALEDSLPPKPSSAYGYLNIGGLFGKTVTATKEVEDEINDLEEETKEQEKIVDEPSTGLVV
;
A
#
# COMPACT_ATOMS: atom_id res chain seq x y z
N MET A 1 19.38 13.99 18.08
CA MET A 1 20.05 14.38 16.82
C MET A 1 19.12 14.01 15.68
N THR A 2 19.04 14.80 14.61
CA THR A 2 18.17 14.49 13.46
C THR A 2 18.94 13.67 12.43
N PHE A 3 18.38 12.55 11.98
CA PHE A 3 18.99 11.68 10.98
C PHE A 3 19.22 12.44 9.67
N THR A 4 20.46 12.39 9.18
CA THR A 4 20.85 12.99 7.91
C THR A 4 21.12 11.88 6.89
N PRO A 5 20.27 11.74 5.85
CA PRO A 5 20.47 10.73 4.81
C PRO A 5 21.80 10.96 4.07
N LYS A 6 22.47 9.86 3.72
CA LYS A 6 23.61 9.81 2.81
C LYS A 6 23.18 10.23 1.41
N ASP A 7 24.12 10.79 0.64
CA ASP A 7 23.87 11.08 -0.77
C ASP A 7 23.88 9.81 -1.63
N PHE A 8 23.38 9.95 -2.86
CA PHE A 8 23.23 8.83 -3.79
C PHE A 8 24.56 8.16 -4.14
N GLU A 9 25.63 8.93 -4.34
CA GLU A 9 26.93 8.39 -4.73
C GLU A 9 27.58 7.59 -3.59
N ALA A 10 27.41 8.04 -2.34
CA ALA A 10 27.85 7.32 -1.16
C ALA A 10 27.12 5.97 -1.02
N LEU A 11 25.79 5.96 -1.19
CA LEU A 11 24.99 4.73 -1.13
C LEU A 11 25.40 3.76 -2.25
N LYS A 12 25.54 4.26 -3.48
CA LYS A 12 25.97 3.49 -4.66
C LYS A 12 27.33 2.84 -4.43
N LYS A 13 28.31 3.63 -4.00
CA LYS A 13 29.66 3.14 -3.73
C LYS A 13 29.62 2.04 -2.67
N HIS A 14 28.95 2.28 -1.55
CA HIS A 14 28.87 1.32 -0.45
C HIS A 14 28.17 0.02 -0.87
N PHE A 15 27.10 0.11 -1.67
CA PHE A 15 26.44 -1.07 -2.22
C PHE A 15 27.36 -1.89 -3.13
N ASN A 16 28.10 -1.26 -4.03
CA ASN A 16 29.06 -1.96 -4.89
C ASN A 16 30.20 -2.63 -4.09
N ASP A 17 30.69 -1.95 -3.05
CA ASP A 17 31.66 -2.54 -2.10
C ASP A 17 31.04 -3.74 -1.36
N THR A 18 29.75 -3.65 -1.00
CA THR A 18 29.02 -4.75 -0.36
C THR A 18 28.85 -5.96 -1.26
N VAL A 19 28.55 -5.79 -2.55
CA VAL A 19 28.55 -6.88 -3.53
C VAL A 19 29.91 -7.57 -3.59
N THR A 20 30.99 -6.79 -3.63
CA THR A 20 32.37 -7.30 -3.63
C THR A 20 32.67 -8.13 -2.38
N VAL A 21 32.24 -7.66 -1.21
CA VAL A 21 32.41 -8.37 0.07
C VAL A 21 31.62 -9.68 0.08
N LEU A 22 30.38 -9.69 -0.42
CA LEU A 22 29.54 -10.90 -0.48
C LEU A 22 30.17 -11.96 -1.40
N LEU A 23 30.66 -11.56 -2.57
CA LEU A 23 31.35 -12.47 -3.49
C LEU A 23 32.59 -13.08 -2.84
N LYS A 24 33.44 -12.26 -2.22
CA LYS A 24 34.64 -12.75 -1.52
C LYS A 24 34.32 -13.70 -0.38
N ARG A 25 33.27 -13.43 0.40
CA ARG A 25 32.78 -14.32 1.47
C ARG A 25 32.38 -15.69 0.91
N ASP A 26 31.76 -15.73 -0.26
CA ASP A 26 31.35 -16.96 -0.94
C ASP A 26 32.51 -17.64 -1.70
N GLY A 27 33.75 -17.18 -1.53
CA GLY A 27 34.94 -17.70 -2.23
C GLY A 27 34.96 -17.37 -3.71
N LYS A 28 34.21 -16.34 -4.15
CA LYS A 28 34.12 -15.89 -5.54
C LYS A 28 35.03 -14.69 -5.77
N GLU A 29 35.83 -14.76 -6.84
CA GLU A 29 36.65 -13.65 -7.30
C GLU A 29 35.77 -12.60 -8.00
N PRO A 30 35.68 -11.35 -7.50
CA PRO A 30 34.81 -10.31 -8.06
C PRO A 30 35.11 -9.94 -9.52
N GLU A 31 36.34 -10.17 -10.00
CA GLU A 31 36.71 -9.92 -11.39
C GLU A 31 36.18 -10.99 -12.36
N LYS A 32 35.80 -12.17 -11.84
CA LYS A 32 35.37 -13.34 -12.64
C LYS A 32 33.92 -13.76 -12.38
N HIS A 33 33.33 -13.30 -11.28
CA HIS A 33 32.01 -13.70 -10.85
C HIS A 33 31.07 -12.51 -10.72
N THR A 34 29.79 -12.79 -10.84
CA THR A 34 28.70 -11.82 -10.77
C THR A 34 27.78 -12.14 -9.60
N ILE A 35 26.79 -11.28 -9.34
CA ILE A 35 25.76 -11.52 -8.32
C ILE A 35 25.03 -12.86 -8.59
N ASN A 36 24.96 -13.32 -9.84
CA ASN A 36 24.34 -14.61 -10.17
C ASN A 36 25.04 -15.83 -9.58
N ASP A 37 26.31 -15.68 -9.21
CA ASP A 37 27.16 -16.73 -8.63
C ASP A 37 27.09 -16.79 -7.10
N LEU A 38 26.35 -15.88 -6.46
CA LEU A 38 26.12 -15.90 -5.01
C LEU A 38 25.27 -17.10 -4.62
N THR A 39 25.66 -17.75 -3.52
CA THR A 39 24.94 -18.92 -2.98
C THR A 39 23.76 -18.52 -2.09
N LYS A 40 23.91 -17.40 -1.36
CA LYS A 40 22.88 -16.83 -0.48
C LYS A 40 22.69 -15.36 -0.79
N ARG A 41 21.49 -14.85 -0.52
CA ARG A 41 21.11 -13.44 -0.72
C ARG A 41 21.23 -12.95 -2.17
N LYS A 42 21.19 -13.89 -3.13
CA LYS A 42 21.35 -13.60 -4.56
C LYS A 42 20.23 -12.70 -5.06
N GLU A 43 18.98 -13.06 -4.78
CA GLU A 43 17.82 -12.38 -5.33
C GLU A 43 17.62 -10.99 -4.72
N GLU A 44 17.87 -10.85 -3.40
CA GLU A 44 17.89 -9.56 -2.71
C GLU A 44 18.95 -8.62 -3.30
N THR A 45 20.14 -9.16 -3.60
CA THR A 45 21.23 -8.39 -4.20
C THR A 45 20.94 -8.05 -5.67
N LEU A 46 20.31 -8.94 -6.43
CA LEU A 46 19.86 -8.69 -7.81
C LEU A 46 18.81 -7.57 -7.84
N PHE A 47 17.87 -7.58 -6.90
CA PHE A 47 16.85 -6.52 -6.78
C PHE A 47 17.49 -5.15 -6.56
N LEU A 48 18.37 -5.03 -5.55
CA LEU A 48 19.06 -3.76 -5.28
C LEU A 48 19.92 -3.31 -6.46
N LYS A 49 20.59 -4.25 -7.15
CA LYS A 49 21.38 -3.91 -8.33
C LYS A 49 20.50 -3.42 -9.48
N ALA A 50 19.35 -4.04 -9.72
CA ALA A 50 18.42 -3.65 -10.76
C ALA A 50 17.83 -2.25 -10.50
N VAL A 51 17.40 -1.99 -9.25
CA VAL A 51 16.96 -0.66 -8.83
C VAL A 51 18.07 0.38 -9.04
N LEU A 52 19.29 0.10 -8.58
CA LEU A 52 20.41 1.03 -8.72
C LEU A 52 20.71 1.34 -10.18
N THR A 53 20.79 0.31 -11.04
CA THR A 53 21.07 0.49 -12.47
C THR A 53 20.00 1.32 -13.17
N GLU A 54 18.72 1.11 -12.87
CA GLU A 54 17.65 1.93 -13.44
C GLU A 54 17.68 3.38 -12.93
N LEU A 55 18.04 3.60 -11.65
CA LEU A 55 18.25 4.95 -11.13
C LEU A 55 19.41 5.66 -11.85
N GLU A 56 20.52 4.95 -12.11
CA GLU A 56 21.66 5.48 -12.87
C GLU A 56 21.27 5.84 -14.32
N ASN A 57 20.48 4.99 -14.98
CA ASN A 57 19.96 5.27 -16.32
C ASN A 57 19.15 6.57 -16.32
N ARG A 58 18.20 6.71 -15.38
CA ARG A 58 17.37 7.93 -15.26
C ARG A 58 18.16 9.17 -14.91
N ILE A 59 19.21 9.07 -14.09
CA ILE A 59 20.09 10.20 -13.78
C ILE A 59 20.83 10.64 -15.05
N THR A 60 21.33 9.68 -15.82
CA THR A 60 22.05 9.94 -17.07
C THR A 60 21.14 10.57 -18.13
N GLU A 61 19.93 10.03 -18.30
CA GLU A 61 18.96 10.49 -19.30
C GLU A 61 18.37 11.88 -18.97
N ASN A 62 18.05 12.13 -17.70
CA ASN A 62 17.34 13.35 -17.31
C ASN A 62 18.24 14.48 -16.81
N ALA A 63 19.52 14.19 -16.52
CA ALA A 63 20.49 15.13 -15.94
C ALA A 63 19.88 16.00 -14.80
N PRO A 64 19.32 15.37 -13.74
CA PRO A 64 18.57 16.08 -12.71
C PRO A 64 19.46 17.03 -11.90
N LYS A 65 18.91 18.19 -11.51
CA LYS A 65 19.63 19.17 -10.66
C LYS A 65 19.91 18.66 -9.24
N SER A 66 19.23 17.61 -8.79
CA SER A 66 19.37 17.04 -7.45
C SER A 66 19.25 15.52 -7.49
N LEU A 67 20.17 14.83 -6.83
CA LEU A 67 20.17 13.37 -6.69
C LEU A 67 19.39 12.89 -5.46
N LYS A 68 18.90 13.80 -4.61
CA LYS A 68 18.16 13.46 -3.38
C LYS A 68 16.96 12.54 -3.63
N PRO A 69 16.10 12.77 -4.65
CA PRO A 69 14.99 11.86 -4.92
C PRO A 69 15.43 10.43 -5.24
N TYR A 70 16.57 10.25 -5.90
CA TYR A 70 17.12 8.95 -6.27
C TYR A 70 17.72 8.23 -5.05
N ALA A 71 18.41 8.98 -4.18
CA ALA A 71 18.85 8.47 -2.89
C ALA A 71 17.65 7.99 -2.05
N GLU A 72 16.57 8.79 -1.96
CA GLU A 72 15.37 8.43 -1.21
C GLU A 72 14.69 7.15 -1.75
N ILE A 73 14.70 6.91 -3.07
CA ILE A 73 14.22 5.64 -3.65
C ILE A 73 15.12 4.48 -3.22
N PHE A 74 16.44 4.65 -3.30
CA PHE A 74 17.38 3.58 -2.97
C PHE A 74 17.41 3.26 -1.47
N TYR A 75 17.24 4.26 -0.60
CA TYR A 75 16.97 4.07 0.83
C TYR A 75 15.74 3.17 1.05
N GLY A 76 14.64 3.44 0.32
CA GLY A 76 13.46 2.60 0.38
C GLY A 76 13.75 1.17 -0.04
N ALA A 77 14.49 0.97 -1.14
CA ALA A 77 14.84 -0.36 -1.64
C ALA A 77 15.71 -1.14 -0.65
N GLN A 78 16.68 -0.48 -0.01
CA GLN A 78 17.55 -1.09 1.01
C GLN A 78 16.74 -1.47 2.26
N ALA A 79 15.84 -0.60 2.72
CA ALA A 79 14.94 -0.88 3.85
C ALA A 79 14.00 -2.07 3.55
N LEU A 80 13.46 -2.15 2.32
CA LEU A 80 12.65 -3.29 1.89
C LEU A 80 13.43 -4.61 1.99
N ILE A 81 14.67 -4.63 1.53
CA ILE A 81 15.51 -5.84 1.62
C ILE A 81 15.88 -6.17 3.07
N GLN A 82 16.09 -5.18 3.94
CA GLN A 82 16.31 -5.45 5.36
C GLN A 82 15.09 -6.14 5.99
N GLN A 83 13.88 -5.64 5.72
CA GLN A 83 12.67 -6.29 6.20
C GLN A 83 12.49 -7.69 5.60
N ASP A 84 12.77 -7.87 4.31
CA ASP A 84 12.72 -9.18 3.67
C ASP A 84 13.69 -10.18 4.30
N ILE A 85 14.88 -9.73 4.72
CA ILE A 85 15.84 -10.56 5.45
C ILE A 85 15.34 -10.92 6.85
N GLU A 86 14.75 -9.94 7.56
CA GLU A 86 14.22 -10.13 8.91
C GLU A 86 13.06 -11.12 8.94
N ASP A 87 12.14 -11.03 7.98
CA ASP A 87 10.95 -11.90 7.93
C ASP A 87 11.29 -13.33 7.48
N ASN A 88 12.38 -13.51 6.71
CA ASN A 88 12.81 -14.81 6.19
C ASN A 88 13.97 -15.44 6.99
N ARG A 89 14.28 -14.94 8.18
CA ARG A 89 15.32 -15.54 9.04
C ARG A 89 14.76 -16.70 9.84
N GLY A 90 15.53 -17.77 9.99
CA GLY A 90 15.17 -18.86 10.90
C GLY A 90 15.18 -18.40 12.37
N TRP A 91 14.47 -19.14 13.22
CA TRP A 91 14.45 -18.85 14.66
C TRP A 91 15.87 -18.88 15.25
N GLY A 92 16.29 -17.76 15.86
CA GLY A 92 17.63 -17.60 16.44
C GLY A 92 18.74 -17.28 15.43
N GLU A 93 18.44 -17.12 14.14
CA GLU A 93 19.41 -16.67 13.14
C GLU A 93 19.65 -15.16 13.24
N SER A 94 20.91 -14.75 13.03
CA SER A 94 21.24 -13.33 12.92
C SER A 94 20.78 -12.75 11.58
N GLU A 95 20.58 -11.43 11.54
CA GLU A 95 20.21 -10.67 10.32
C GLU A 95 21.26 -10.83 9.20
N GLY A 96 22.48 -11.21 9.56
CA GLY A 96 23.53 -11.58 8.63
C GLY A 96 24.22 -10.39 7.95
N LEU A 97 25.21 -10.72 7.13
CA LEU A 97 26.17 -9.75 6.59
C LEU A 97 25.53 -8.71 5.67
N LEU A 98 24.58 -9.11 4.80
CA LEU A 98 23.95 -8.17 3.87
C LEU A 98 23.18 -7.11 4.64
N HIS A 99 22.33 -7.50 5.59
CA HIS A 99 21.56 -6.56 6.42
C HIS A 99 22.47 -5.56 7.15
N GLY A 100 23.49 -6.05 7.87
CA GLY A 100 24.41 -5.18 8.59
C GLY A 100 25.18 -4.21 7.69
N ARG A 101 25.55 -4.64 6.47
CA ARG A 101 26.17 -3.78 5.47
C ARG A 101 25.19 -2.74 4.91
N LEU A 102 23.92 -3.08 4.71
CA LEU A 102 22.91 -2.11 4.29
C LEU A 102 22.68 -1.04 5.38
N SER A 103 22.59 -1.42 6.65
CA SER A 103 22.51 -0.48 7.79
C SER A 103 23.68 0.48 7.82
N ASP A 104 24.91 -0.05 7.72
CA ASP A 104 26.14 0.75 7.69
C ASP A 104 26.17 1.71 6.49
N GLY A 105 25.82 1.22 5.29
CA GLY A 105 25.77 2.03 4.08
C GLY A 105 24.75 3.17 4.15
N MET A 106 23.61 2.91 4.79
CA MET A 106 22.57 3.92 5.06
C MET A 106 22.91 4.85 6.22
N GLY A 107 23.93 4.54 7.02
CA GLY A 107 24.30 5.27 8.24
C GLY A 107 23.30 5.07 9.38
N ILE A 108 22.56 3.95 9.38
CA ILE A 108 21.57 3.62 10.39
C ILE A 108 22.26 2.92 11.55
N THR A 109 22.04 3.44 12.76
CA THR A 109 22.45 2.85 14.04
C THR A 109 21.27 2.92 15.01
N GLU A 110 21.38 2.25 16.16
CA GLU A 110 20.36 2.30 17.22
C GLU A 110 19.96 3.73 17.58
N THR A 111 20.93 4.65 17.64
CA THR A 111 20.74 6.05 18.03
C THR A 111 20.56 7.02 16.86
N ASN A 112 20.78 6.57 15.62
CA ASN A 112 20.67 7.39 14.42
C ASN A 112 19.90 6.62 13.33
N HIS A 113 18.59 6.80 13.27
CA HIS A 113 17.70 6.14 12.32
C HIS A 113 16.70 7.15 11.71
N PRO A 114 16.16 6.88 10.51
CA PRO A 114 15.20 7.77 9.86
C PRO A 114 13.95 7.98 10.72
N ASP A 115 13.44 9.21 10.77
CA ASP A 115 12.15 9.49 11.40
C ASP A 115 10.98 8.93 10.58
N LEU A 116 9.77 8.90 11.17
CA LEU A 116 8.58 8.35 10.52
C LEU A 116 8.26 9.03 9.18
N TYR A 117 8.52 10.34 9.04
CA TYR A 117 8.32 11.07 7.79
C TYR A 117 9.29 10.63 6.70
N GLN A 118 10.56 10.42 7.06
CA GLN A 118 11.58 9.90 6.16
C GLN A 118 11.26 8.46 5.77
N GLN A 119 10.83 7.60 6.70
CA GLN A 119 10.42 6.22 6.41
C GLN A 119 9.27 6.17 5.41
N VAL A 120 8.17 6.88 5.67
CA VAL A 120 7.02 6.97 4.74
C VAL A 120 7.47 7.49 3.38
N ARG A 121 8.31 8.52 3.34
CA ARG A 121 8.81 9.10 2.09
C ARG A 121 9.65 8.12 1.27
N HIS A 122 10.60 7.43 1.90
CA HIS A 122 11.48 6.48 1.22
C HIS A 122 10.67 5.33 0.60
N ILE A 123 9.77 4.72 1.39
CA ILE A 123 8.94 3.61 0.92
C ILE A 123 7.92 4.06 -0.13
N SER A 124 7.27 5.22 0.04
CA SER A 124 6.33 5.74 -0.97
C SER A 124 7.04 6.01 -2.30
N LYS A 125 8.27 6.51 -2.27
CA LYS A 125 9.08 6.74 -3.46
C LYS A 125 9.51 5.43 -4.12
N LEU A 126 9.89 4.42 -3.34
CA LEU A 126 10.13 3.08 -3.85
C LEU A 126 8.87 2.51 -4.52
N ASN A 127 7.72 2.52 -3.86
CA ASN A 127 6.49 1.96 -4.43
C ASN A 127 6.06 2.67 -5.72
N ASN A 128 6.28 3.99 -5.81
CA ASN A 128 6.07 4.71 -7.07
C ASN A 128 7.09 4.28 -8.15
N PHE A 129 8.35 4.05 -7.79
CA PHE A 129 9.36 3.51 -8.69
C PHE A 129 9.02 2.08 -9.16
N LEU A 130 8.48 1.23 -8.28
CA LEU A 130 8.12 -0.15 -8.61
C LEU A 130 6.99 -0.23 -9.65
N LYS A 131 6.22 0.84 -9.86
CA LYS A 131 5.24 0.90 -10.96
C LYS A 131 5.87 0.74 -12.35
N LEU A 132 7.18 0.93 -12.50
CA LEU A 132 7.91 0.70 -13.76
C LEU A 132 7.87 -0.75 -14.26
N VAL A 133 7.40 -1.70 -13.44
CA VAL A 133 7.11 -3.06 -13.89
C VAL A 133 5.85 -3.14 -14.76
N TYR A 134 5.04 -2.08 -14.81
CA TYR A 134 3.84 -1.96 -15.62
C TYR A 134 4.08 -0.98 -16.79
N PRO A 135 3.48 -1.22 -17.97
CA PRO A 135 3.48 -0.25 -19.05
C PRO A 135 2.88 1.08 -18.58
N GLU A 136 3.63 2.17 -18.79
CA GLU A 136 3.23 3.54 -18.39
C GLU A 136 2.97 3.71 -16.88
N GLY A 137 3.39 2.75 -16.05
CA GLY A 137 3.10 2.76 -14.62
C GLY A 137 1.67 2.35 -14.24
N ASP A 138 0.90 1.76 -15.16
CA ASP A 138 -0.50 1.36 -14.94
C ASP A 138 -0.68 -0.16 -15.01
N SER A 139 -1.04 -0.78 -13.88
CA SER A 139 -1.29 -2.22 -13.76
C SER A 139 -2.52 -2.70 -14.55
N ARG A 140 -3.38 -1.80 -15.04
CA ARG A 140 -4.43 -2.17 -16.01
C ARG A 140 -3.85 -2.76 -17.29
N ASN A 141 -2.60 -2.42 -17.63
CA ASN A 141 -1.93 -2.85 -18.85
C ASN A 141 -1.10 -4.14 -18.69
N GLY A 142 -1.16 -4.81 -17.53
CA GLY A 142 -0.37 -6.02 -17.26
C GLY A 142 1.10 -5.72 -16.93
N LEU A 143 1.94 -6.76 -16.91
CA LEU A 143 3.38 -6.62 -16.68
C LEU A 143 4.11 -6.23 -17.98
N LEU A 144 5.03 -5.28 -17.87
CA LEU A 144 5.99 -4.96 -18.93
C LEU A 144 7.04 -6.06 -19.00
N ILE A 145 7.31 -6.61 -20.19
CA ILE A 145 8.25 -7.71 -20.39
C ILE A 145 9.12 -7.43 -21.63
N PRO A 146 10.46 -7.38 -21.47
CA PRO A 146 11.17 -7.29 -20.20
C PRO A 146 10.91 -5.94 -19.50
N ASN A 147 10.72 -5.93 -18.18
CA ASN A 147 10.75 -4.73 -17.35
C ASN A 147 12.15 -4.47 -16.74
N VAL A 148 12.29 -3.31 -16.09
CA VAL A 148 13.53 -2.84 -15.46
C VAL A 148 14.05 -3.74 -14.31
N LEU A 149 13.23 -4.63 -13.78
CA LEU A 149 13.57 -5.58 -12.70
C LEU A 149 13.60 -7.04 -13.18
N SER A 150 13.64 -7.30 -14.49
CA SER A 150 13.59 -8.66 -15.07
C SER A 150 14.76 -9.57 -14.70
N SER A 151 15.82 -9.05 -14.08
CA SER A 151 16.91 -9.86 -13.54
C SER A 151 16.53 -10.60 -12.26
N VAL A 152 15.46 -10.18 -11.58
CA VAL A 152 14.92 -10.84 -10.38
C VAL A 152 13.88 -11.87 -10.82
N PRO A 153 13.90 -13.10 -10.26
CA PRO A 153 12.85 -14.09 -10.52
C PRO A 153 11.46 -13.51 -10.19
N LEU A 154 10.47 -13.80 -11.06
CA LEU A 154 9.14 -13.20 -10.96
C LEU A 154 8.49 -13.40 -9.59
N ASP A 155 8.55 -14.61 -9.04
CA ASP A 155 7.95 -14.93 -7.74
C ASP A 155 8.56 -14.07 -6.61
N LYS A 156 9.90 -13.95 -6.60
CA LYS A 156 10.58 -13.08 -5.63
C LYS A 156 10.26 -11.61 -5.86
N LEU A 157 10.20 -11.17 -7.12
CA LEU A 157 9.86 -9.78 -7.45
C LEU A 157 8.43 -9.45 -6.98
N THR A 158 7.47 -10.35 -7.19
CA THR A 158 6.09 -10.20 -6.71
C THR A 158 6.05 -10.11 -5.18
N ALA A 159 6.76 -10.99 -4.47
CA ALA A 159 6.84 -10.96 -3.01
C ALA A 159 7.44 -9.64 -2.48
N LEU A 160 8.51 -9.15 -3.12
CA LEU A 160 9.15 -7.88 -2.75
C LEU A 160 8.23 -6.67 -3.01
N ILE A 161 7.50 -6.64 -4.13
CA ILE A 161 6.55 -5.55 -4.42
C ILE A 161 5.40 -5.56 -3.41
N ALA A 162 4.82 -6.74 -3.11
CA ALA A 162 3.76 -6.88 -2.11
C ALA A 162 4.23 -6.41 -0.73
N LYS A 163 5.44 -6.80 -0.32
CA LYS A 163 6.07 -6.34 0.93
C LYS A 163 6.32 -4.83 0.93
N GLY A 164 6.69 -4.24 -0.21
CA GLY A 164 6.79 -2.78 -0.37
C GLY A 164 5.46 -2.07 -0.07
N TYR A 165 4.33 -2.61 -0.53
CA TYR A 165 3.00 -2.07 -0.23
C TYR A 165 2.65 -2.22 1.26
N GLN A 166 2.99 -3.35 1.89
CA GLN A 166 2.81 -3.56 3.33
C GLN A 166 3.63 -2.59 4.16
N LEU A 167 4.91 -2.40 3.82
CA LEU A 167 5.78 -1.44 4.50
C LEU A 167 5.26 0.00 4.42
N GLU A 168 4.62 0.39 3.30
CA GLU A 168 4.03 1.72 3.18
C GLU A 168 2.82 1.88 4.10
N GLU A 169 1.92 0.89 4.12
CA GLU A 169 0.77 0.87 5.04
C GLU A 169 1.22 0.96 6.49
N THR A 170 2.19 0.15 6.90
CA THR A 170 2.70 0.13 8.27
C THR A 170 3.40 1.44 8.64
N ALA A 171 4.22 2.00 7.75
CA ALA A 171 4.88 3.28 8.00
C ALA A 171 3.87 4.43 8.14
N ARG A 172 2.83 4.45 7.29
CA ARG A 172 1.77 5.46 7.33
C ARG A 172 0.86 5.32 8.54
N LYS A 173 0.54 4.09 8.95
CA LYS A 173 -0.17 3.80 10.21
C LYS A 173 0.59 4.37 11.40
N LYS A 174 1.87 4.02 11.57
CA LYS A 174 2.72 4.54 12.65
C LYS A 174 2.82 6.07 12.63
N LEU A 175 2.93 6.67 11.45
CA LEU A 175 2.95 8.13 11.32
C LEU A 175 1.62 8.75 11.77
N THR A 176 0.49 8.21 11.32
CA THR A 176 -0.85 8.72 11.65
C THR A 176 -1.15 8.58 13.14
N GLU A 177 -0.76 7.47 13.76
CA GLU A 177 -0.87 7.23 15.20
C GLU A 177 -0.02 8.20 16.03
N SER A 178 1.06 8.73 15.45
CA SER A 178 1.93 9.71 16.12
C SER A 178 1.36 11.13 16.15
N TYR A 179 0.29 11.42 15.41
CA TYR A 179 -0.29 12.76 15.35
C TYR A 179 -0.96 13.15 16.68
N LEU A 180 -0.61 14.33 17.17
CA LEU A 180 -1.32 14.96 18.28
C LEU A 180 -2.59 15.65 17.79
N ALA A 181 -3.63 15.67 18.61
CA ALA A 181 -4.91 16.32 18.31
C ALA A 181 -4.98 17.76 18.84
N ASP A 182 -3.92 18.53 18.61
CA ASP A 182 -3.71 19.89 19.15
C ASP A 182 -3.54 20.96 18.07
N GLY A 183 -3.76 20.61 16.79
CA GLY A 183 -3.65 21.53 15.68
C GLY A 183 -4.66 22.67 15.76
N LYS A 184 -4.24 23.88 15.36
CA LYS A 184 -4.98 25.13 15.63
C LYS A 184 -5.57 25.81 14.40
N THR A 185 -5.02 25.53 13.20
CA THR A 185 -5.59 26.07 11.97
C THR A 185 -6.93 25.44 11.61
N GLU A 186 -7.70 26.15 10.80
CA GLU A 186 -8.93 25.63 10.20
C GLU A 186 -8.63 24.94 8.86
N GLY A 187 -9.43 23.92 8.52
CA GLY A 187 -9.38 23.28 7.20
C GLY A 187 -10.09 24.12 6.15
N HIS A 188 -9.43 24.39 5.02
CA HIS A 188 -10.01 25.16 3.91
C HIS A 188 -10.12 24.31 2.64
N ALA A 189 -11.33 23.85 2.30
CA ALA A 189 -11.54 22.96 1.14
C ALA A 189 -11.01 23.54 -0.18
N ASN A 190 -11.12 24.86 -0.36
CA ASN A 190 -10.72 25.54 -1.60
C ASN A 190 -9.20 25.66 -1.80
N SER A 191 -8.39 25.38 -0.77
CA SER A 191 -6.92 25.34 -0.90
C SER A 191 -6.39 23.94 -1.21
N LEU A 192 -7.26 22.94 -1.39
CA LEU A 192 -6.85 21.61 -1.82
C LEU A 192 -6.15 21.72 -3.18
N THR A 193 -4.91 21.23 -3.22
CA THR A 193 -4.15 21.10 -4.47
C THR A 193 -4.15 19.64 -4.89
N VAL A 194 -4.87 19.31 -5.96
CA VAL A 194 -4.86 17.97 -6.53
C VAL A 194 -3.57 17.79 -7.33
N THR A 195 -2.79 16.76 -6.99
CA THR A 195 -1.50 16.48 -7.64
C THR A 195 -1.63 15.59 -8.87
N HIS A 196 -2.68 14.79 -8.95
CA HIS A 196 -3.00 13.90 -10.07
C HIS A 196 -4.51 13.91 -10.28
N ASP A 197 -4.96 14.21 -11.49
CA ASP A 197 -6.38 14.18 -11.83
C ASP A 197 -6.94 12.77 -11.66
N ILE A 198 -8.17 12.66 -11.15
CA ILE A 198 -8.82 11.37 -11.04
C ILE A 198 -9.09 10.77 -12.43
N PRO A 199 -8.78 9.48 -12.69
CA PRO A 199 -9.02 8.88 -13.99
C PRO A 199 -10.51 8.86 -14.33
N GLU A 200 -10.85 9.22 -15.57
CA GLU A 200 -12.23 9.23 -16.06
C GLU A 200 -12.91 7.86 -15.88
N SER A 201 -12.16 6.77 -16.08
CA SER A 201 -12.64 5.40 -15.89
C SER A 201 -13.14 5.11 -14.47
N ALA A 202 -12.68 5.85 -13.45
CA ALA A 202 -13.15 5.68 -12.07
C ALA A 202 -14.43 6.46 -11.77
N ILE A 203 -14.74 7.51 -12.56
CA ILE A 203 -15.84 8.43 -12.25
C ILE A 203 -16.95 8.52 -13.30
N ALA A 204 -16.72 8.04 -14.52
CA ALA A 204 -17.65 8.17 -15.63
C ALA A 204 -19.05 7.63 -15.32
N GLN A 205 -19.12 6.56 -14.51
CA GLN A 205 -20.38 5.92 -14.12
C GLN A 205 -21.29 6.78 -13.24
N PHE A 206 -20.77 7.84 -12.61
CA PHE A 206 -21.55 8.68 -11.70
C PHE A 206 -22.24 9.84 -12.40
N GLU A 207 -21.93 10.06 -13.69
CA GLU A 207 -22.42 11.16 -14.53
C GLU A 207 -22.05 12.55 -13.99
N THR A 208 -22.76 13.00 -12.95
CA THR A 208 -22.57 14.32 -12.33
C THR A 208 -22.52 14.20 -10.81
N PHE A 209 -21.92 15.21 -10.16
CA PHE A 209 -21.90 15.30 -8.70
C PHE A 209 -23.32 15.36 -8.10
N ASP A 210 -24.26 16.00 -8.80
CA ASP A 210 -25.66 16.07 -8.38
C ASP A 210 -26.36 14.71 -8.48
N THR A 211 -26.05 13.90 -9.50
CA THR A 211 -26.56 12.53 -9.63
C THR A 211 -26.06 11.66 -8.46
N LEU A 212 -24.76 11.75 -8.15
CA LEU A 212 -24.15 10.99 -7.05
C LEU A 212 -24.72 11.38 -5.68
N THR A 213 -24.90 12.67 -5.42
CA THR A 213 -25.47 13.17 -4.15
C THR A 213 -26.95 12.82 -4.01
N LYS A 214 -27.74 12.85 -5.10
CA LYS A 214 -29.12 12.35 -5.09
C LYS A 214 -29.20 10.85 -4.80
N ALA A 215 -28.29 10.05 -5.37
CA ALA A 215 -28.22 8.62 -5.08
C ALA A 215 -27.90 8.34 -3.61
N LEU A 216 -26.99 9.12 -3.01
CA LEU A 216 -26.73 9.08 -1.56
C LEU A 216 -27.96 9.44 -0.73
N ASP A 217 -28.66 10.51 -1.11
CA ASP A 217 -29.84 10.98 -0.40
C ASP A 217 -30.97 9.94 -0.45
N ASN A 218 -31.22 9.34 -1.62
CA ASN A 218 -32.17 8.23 -1.75
C ASN A 218 -31.79 7.04 -0.86
N LEU A 219 -30.51 6.64 -0.84
CA LEU A 219 -30.04 5.57 0.04
C LEU A 219 -30.24 5.89 1.53
N ARG A 220 -30.04 7.15 1.92
CA ARG A 220 -30.34 7.63 3.28
C ARG A 220 -31.84 7.49 3.58
N MET A 221 -32.70 7.90 2.65
CA MET A 221 -34.16 7.82 2.79
C MET A 221 -34.63 6.36 2.90
N ASP A 222 -34.04 5.46 2.12
CA ASP A 222 -34.33 4.02 2.18
C ASP A 222 -33.95 3.40 3.54
N GLU A 223 -32.79 3.77 4.10
CA GLU A 223 -32.37 3.28 5.42
C GLU A 223 -33.32 3.77 6.53
N ILE A 224 -33.65 5.08 6.57
CA ILE A 224 -34.53 5.61 7.62
C ILE A 224 -35.94 5.01 7.51
N ALA A 225 -36.44 4.79 6.28
CA ALA A 225 -37.72 4.14 6.05
C ALA A 225 -37.69 2.68 6.52
N ASN A 226 -36.63 1.93 6.21
CA ASN A 226 -36.48 0.54 6.64
C ASN A 226 -36.38 0.40 8.16
N LYS A 227 -35.65 1.31 8.82
CA LYS A 227 -35.50 1.31 10.29
C LYS A 227 -36.65 2.01 11.00
N ASN A 228 -37.63 2.53 10.26
CA ASN A 228 -38.80 3.25 10.78
C ASN A 228 -38.39 4.38 11.75
N VAL A 229 -37.42 5.20 11.33
CA VAL A 229 -36.96 6.38 12.07
C VAL A 229 -37.11 7.63 11.22
N VAL A 230 -37.19 8.80 11.87
CA VAL A 230 -37.41 10.08 11.17
C VAL A 230 -36.11 10.77 10.71
N LYS A 231 -34.94 10.37 11.24
CA LYS A 231 -33.62 10.93 10.89
C LYS A 231 -32.49 9.98 11.30
N ILE A 232 -31.32 10.12 10.68
CA ILE A 232 -30.17 9.20 10.82
C ILE A 232 -29.53 9.18 12.22
N ASP A 233 -29.63 10.25 13.00
CA ASP A 233 -29.14 10.33 14.39
C ASP A 233 -29.97 9.46 15.36
N LEU A 234 -31.20 9.13 14.98
CA LEU A 234 -32.10 8.24 15.72
C LEU A 234 -31.91 6.76 15.37
N LEU A 235 -31.00 6.42 14.46
CA LEU A 235 -30.66 5.02 14.21
C LEU A 235 -30.14 4.37 15.50
N ALA A 236 -30.60 3.14 15.75
CA ALA A 236 -30.16 2.34 16.89
C ALA A 236 -28.67 1.96 16.75
N ASN A 237 -28.24 1.61 15.54
CA ASN A 237 -26.83 1.42 15.23
C ASN A 237 -26.12 2.78 15.13
N LYS A 238 -25.30 3.10 16.14
CA LYS A 238 -24.57 4.37 16.21
C LYS A 238 -23.43 4.46 15.21
N THR A 239 -22.78 3.34 14.87
CA THR A 239 -21.79 3.27 13.79
C THR A 239 -22.41 3.65 12.45
N ARG A 240 -23.59 3.10 12.14
CA ARG A 240 -24.37 3.44 10.94
C ARG A 240 -24.72 4.92 10.87
N SER A 241 -25.11 5.49 12.02
CA SER A 241 -25.42 6.92 12.14
C SER A 241 -24.18 7.78 11.83
N ALA A 242 -23.03 7.46 12.43
CA ALA A 242 -21.78 8.16 12.19
C ALA A 242 -21.33 8.05 10.72
N GLN A 243 -21.42 6.86 10.11
CA GLN A 243 -21.11 6.64 8.69
C GLN A 243 -21.92 7.56 7.77
N PHE A 244 -23.25 7.63 7.96
CA PHE A 244 -24.09 8.54 7.17
C PHE A 244 -23.78 10.00 7.45
N GLN A 245 -23.60 10.40 8.72
CA GLN A 245 -23.25 11.78 9.06
C GLN A 245 -21.94 12.18 8.39
N SER A 246 -20.91 11.34 8.41
CA SER A 246 -19.64 11.60 7.71
C SER A 246 -19.82 11.74 6.20
N LEU A 247 -20.64 10.90 5.56
CA LEU A 247 -20.95 11.00 4.13
C LEU A 247 -21.67 12.31 3.78
N LEU A 248 -22.66 12.70 4.57
CA LEU A 248 -23.41 13.94 4.36
C LEU A 248 -22.54 15.17 4.59
N THR A 249 -21.74 15.19 5.67
CA THR A 249 -20.77 16.25 5.95
C THR A 249 -19.76 16.41 4.81
N MET A 250 -19.28 15.29 4.24
CA MET A 250 -18.42 15.31 3.06
C MET A 250 -19.14 15.91 1.85
N ALA A 251 -20.34 15.44 1.53
CA ALA A 251 -21.13 15.91 0.39
C ALA A 251 -21.47 17.41 0.49
N GLU A 252 -21.87 17.90 1.66
CA GLU A 252 -22.18 19.31 1.91
C GLU A 252 -20.94 20.20 1.73
N THR A 253 -19.81 19.78 2.30
CA THR A 253 -18.54 20.52 2.18
C THR A 253 -18.06 20.58 0.74
N LEU A 254 -18.15 19.47 0.01
CA LEU A 254 -17.79 19.42 -1.42
C LEU A 254 -18.74 20.28 -2.25
N SER A 255 -20.04 20.26 -1.98
CA SER A 255 -21.05 21.10 -2.65
C SER A 255 -20.68 22.59 -2.55
N ALA A 256 -20.32 23.04 -1.35
CA ALA A 256 -19.95 24.45 -1.08
C ALA A 256 -18.54 24.83 -1.59
N SER A 257 -17.70 23.86 -1.93
CA SER A 257 -16.33 24.11 -2.41
C SER A 257 -16.27 24.50 -3.90
N ARG A 258 -15.16 25.11 -4.30
CA ARG A 258 -14.78 25.42 -5.69
C ARG A 258 -13.93 24.32 -6.34
N ILE A 259 -13.82 23.16 -5.70
CA ILE A 259 -13.13 21.98 -6.24
C ILE A 259 -13.80 21.60 -7.57
N LYS A 260 -13.03 21.13 -8.55
CA LYS A 260 -13.58 20.72 -9.86
C LYS A 260 -14.54 19.55 -9.70
N ALA A 261 -15.59 19.50 -10.53
CA ALA A 261 -16.63 18.47 -10.43
C ALA A 261 -16.10 17.00 -10.47
N PRO A 262 -15.17 16.63 -11.37
CA PRO A 262 -14.55 15.30 -11.35
C PRO A 262 -13.94 14.92 -10.00
N GLU A 263 -13.22 15.85 -9.38
CA GLU A 263 -12.57 15.64 -8.09
C GLU A 263 -13.60 15.53 -6.95
N LYS A 264 -14.67 16.34 -6.98
CA LYS A 264 -15.78 16.20 -6.01
C LYS A 264 -16.42 14.81 -6.09
N ILE A 265 -16.66 14.31 -7.31
CA ILE A 265 -17.21 12.97 -7.54
C ILE A 265 -16.26 11.92 -6.97
N GLY A 266 -14.97 12.01 -7.31
CA GLY A 266 -13.93 11.11 -6.82
C GLY A 266 -13.84 11.02 -5.30
N ILE A 267 -13.79 12.18 -4.63
CA ILE A 267 -13.72 12.28 -3.17
C ILE A 267 -14.96 11.67 -2.52
N LEU A 268 -16.17 12.00 -3.01
CA LEU A 268 -17.40 11.48 -2.43
C LEU A 268 -17.57 9.98 -2.67
N ALA A 269 -17.30 9.50 -3.89
CA ALA A 269 -17.37 8.08 -4.22
C ALA A 269 -16.31 7.26 -3.46
N GLY A 270 -15.12 7.83 -3.21
CA GLY A 270 -14.14 7.22 -2.32
C GLY A 270 -14.61 7.13 -0.86
N MET A 271 -15.27 8.17 -0.34
CA MET A 271 -15.86 8.13 1.00
C MET A 271 -17.00 7.10 1.10
N MET A 272 -17.83 6.98 0.04
CA MET A 272 -18.84 5.95 -0.07
C MET A 272 -18.23 4.55 -0.09
N LEU A 273 -17.13 4.35 -0.84
CA LEU A 273 -16.43 3.08 -0.88
C LEU A 273 -15.81 2.73 0.48
N LEU A 274 -15.23 3.70 1.18
CA LEU A 274 -14.79 3.49 2.57
C LEU A 274 -15.93 3.00 3.46
N VAL A 275 -17.10 3.66 3.41
CA VAL A 275 -18.26 3.21 4.21
C VAL A 275 -18.71 1.82 3.77
N HIS A 276 -18.76 1.51 2.48
CA HIS A 276 -19.04 0.16 1.99
C HIS A 276 -18.12 -0.89 2.64
N GLU A 277 -16.82 -0.63 2.65
CA GLU A 277 -15.82 -1.54 3.23
C GLU A 277 -15.90 -1.65 4.75
N GLN A 278 -16.21 -0.56 5.46
CA GLN A 278 -16.47 -0.60 6.91
C GLN A 278 -17.62 -1.56 7.24
N ILE A 279 -18.69 -1.54 6.45
CA ILE A 279 -19.81 -2.45 6.63
C ILE A 279 -19.41 -3.88 6.29
N GLY A 280 -18.61 -4.08 5.24
CA GLY A 280 -18.03 -5.40 4.95
C GLY A 280 -17.34 -5.99 6.17
N GLN A 281 -16.46 -5.20 6.80
CA GLN A 281 -15.71 -5.62 7.99
C GLN A 281 -16.60 -5.88 9.21
N GLU A 282 -17.66 -5.09 9.43
CA GLU A 282 -18.66 -5.35 10.47
C GLU A 282 -19.29 -6.76 10.36
N TYR A 283 -19.34 -7.32 9.16
CA TYR A 283 -19.89 -8.64 8.86
C TYR A 283 -18.81 -9.69 8.55
N GLY A 284 -17.55 -9.41 8.90
CA GLY A 284 -16.42 -10.33 8.72
C GLY A 284 -16.06 -10.61 7.26
N LYS A 285 -16.38 -9.69 6.34
CA LYS A 285 -15.97 -9.80 4.93
C LYS A 285 -14.55 -9.28 4.75
N HIS A 286 -13.80 -9.97 3.89
CA HIS A 286 -12.51 -9.49 3.42
C HIS A 286 -12.68 -8.19 2.60
N PRO A 287 -11.66 -7.31 2.58
CA PRO A 287 -11.67 -6.09 1.77
C PRO A 287 -12.07 -6.37 0.32
N PHE A 288 -12.95 -5.54 -0.20
CA PHE A 288 -13.47 -5.60 -1.57
C PHE A 288 -14.17 -6.90 -1.96
N SER A 289 -14.73 -7.63 -0.98
CA SER A 289 -15.55 -8.80 -1.24
C SER A 289 -16.71 -8.48 -2.17
N ASN A 290 -16.97 -9.37 -3.13
CA ASN A 290 -18.14 -9.32 -4.01
C ASN A 290 -19.38 -9.98 -3.40
N ASP A 291 -19.27 -10.51 -2.18
CA ASP A 291 -20.36 -11.16 -1.48
C ASP A 291 -21.43 -10.14 -1.10
N ASP A 292 -22.68 -10.50 -1.36
CA ASP A 292 -23.79 -9.73 -0.83
C ASP A 292 -23.87 -9.90 0.70
N ILE A 293 -24.33 -8.85 1.39
CA ILE A 293 -24.63 -8.88 2.83
C ILE A 293 -26.15 -8.80 2.98
N PRO A 294 -26.85 -9.96 3.11
CA PRO A 294 -28.29 -9.98 3.21
C PRO A 294 -28.79 -9.12 4.37
N GLY A 295 -29.79 -8.28 4.11
CA GLY A 295 -30.39 -7.40 5.13
C GLY A 295 -29.67 -6.07 5.37
N SER A 296 -28.48 -5.85 4.80
CA SER A 296 -27.80 -4.55 4.83
C SER A 296 -28.19 -3.70 3.62
N ILE A 297 -29.15 -2.79 3.82
CA ILE A 297 -29.61 -1.85 2.78
C ILE A 297 -28.47 -0.94 2.34
N VAL A 298 -27.70 -0.42 3.29
CA VAL A 298 -26.62 0.51 2.98
C VAL A 298 -25.51 -0.16 2.18
N HIS A 299 -25.06 -1.35 2.58
CA HIS A 299 -24.04 -2.07 1.81
C HIS A 299 -24.57 -2.36 0.39
N THR A 300 -25.76 -2.95 0.28
CA THR A 300 -26.37 -3.28 -1.02
C THR A 300 -26.60 -2.04 -1.89
N GLY A 301 -27.01 -0.92 -1.31
CA GLY A 301 -27.18 0.34 -2.01
C GLY A 301 -25.87 0.92 -2.50
N LEU A 302 -24.83 0.93 -1.65
CA LEU A 302 -23.49 1.37 -2.04
C LEU A 302 -22.87 0.46 -3.10
N THR A 303 -23.05 -0.87 -3.02
CA THR A 303 -22.65 -1.83 -4.06
C THR A 303 -23.24 -1.42 -5.42
N LYS A 304 -24.52 -1.01 -5.46
CA LYS A 304 -25.19 -0.58 -6.70
C LYS A 304 -24.72 0.78 -7.19
N ILE A 305 -24.59 1.78 -6.30
CA ILE A 305 -24.16 3.14 -6.65
C ILE A 305 -22.73 3.10 -7.22
N LEU A 306 -21.83 2.39 -6.53
CA LEU A 306 -20.40 2.33 -6.86
C LEU A 306 -20.07 1.28 -7.92
N LYS A 307 -20.99 0.35 -8.21
CA LYS A 307 -20.76 -0.85 -9.02
C LYS A 307 -19.52 -1.63 -8.58
N THR A 308 -19.39 -1.86 -7.28
CA THR A 308 -18.17 -2.46 -6.68
C THR A 308 -17.79 -3.81 -7.28
N LYS A 309 -18.78 -4.58 -7.77
CA LYS A 309 -18.59 -5.87 -8.45
C LYS A 309 -17.87 -5.78 -9.81
N GLU A 310 -17.98 -4.64 -10.48
CA GLU A 310 -17.37 -4.39 -11.81
C GLU A 310 -16.13 -3.49 -11.71
N MET A 311 -15.93 -2.86 -10.55
CA MET A 311 -14.87 -1.89 -10.33
C MET A 311 -13.49 -2.56 -10.32
N SER A 312 -12.56 -2.05 -11.13
CA SER A 312 -11.17 -2.48 -11.05
C SER A 312 -10.50 -1.98 -9.76
N ARG A 313 -9.51 -2.72 -9.27
CA ARG A 313 -8.79 -2.36 -8.05
C ARG A 313 -8.01 -1.06 -8.20
N GLU A 314 -7.56 -0.73 -9.41
CA GLU A 314 -6.95 0.57 -9.69
C GLU A 314 -7.94 1.73 -9.61
N ASN A 315 -9.21 1.54 -10.00
CA ASN A 315 -10.25 2.55 -9.84
C ASN A 315 -10.61 2.71 -8.36
N ALA A 316 -10.72 1.59 -7.63
CA ALA A 316 -10.93 1.61 -6.18
C ALA A 316 -9.80 2.35 -5.45
N GLU A 317 -8.53 2.08 -5.78
CA GLU A 317 -7.37 2.81 -5.22
C GLU A 317 -7.47 4.31 -5.50
N ALA A 318 -7.78 4.71 -6.74
CA ALA A 318 -7.91 6.11 -7.11
C ALA A 318 -8.98 6.83 -6.28
N LEU A 319 -10.16 6.21 -6.12
CA LEU A 319 -11.26 6.75 -5.32
C LEU A 319 -10.88 6.90 -3.83
N ILE A 320 -10.37 5.83 -3.21
CA ILE A 320 -9.95 5.86 -1.79
C ILE A 320 -8.83 6.89 -1.58
N THR A 321 -7.86 6.97 -2.49
CA THR A 321 -6.76 7.93 -2.41
C THR A 321 -7.26 9.38 -2.49
N SER A 322 -8.20 9.68 -3.39
CA SER A 322 -8.82 11.01 -3.48
C SER A 322 -9.56 11.39 -2.19
N ALA A 323 -10.37 10.47 -1.65
CA ALA A 323 -11.07 10.70 -0.38
C ALA A 323 -10.10 10.93 0.78
N LYS A 324 -9.09 10.07 0.92
CA LYS A 324 -8.04 10.18 1.92
C LYS A 324 -7.29 11.51 1.84
N HIS A 325 -6.86 11.90 0.64
CA HIS A 325 -6.14 13.16 0.44
C HIS A 325 -6.97 14.35 0.88
N PHE A 326 -8.26 14.39 0.54
CA PHE A 326 -9.16 15.43 1.01
C PHE A 326 -9.35 15.40 2.54
N MET A 327 -9.53 14.21 3.13
CA MET A 327 -9.69 14.07 4.58
C MET A 327 -8.47 14.53 5.36
N VAL A 328 -7.27 14.17 4.91
CA VAL A 328 -5.99 14.64 5.47
C VAL A 328 -5.89 16.15 5.30
N HIS A 329 -6.15 16.70 4.10
CA HIS A 329 -6.14 18.15 3.87
C HIS A 329 -7.06 18.91 4.83
N MET A 330 -8.27 18.39 5.07
CA MET A 330 -9.28 19.03 5.93
C MET A 330 -9.04 18.81 7.42
N SER A 331 -8.28 17.77 7.81
CA SER A 331 -8.18 17.37 9.22
C SER A 331 -6.78 17.43 9.81
N VAL A 332 -5.73 17.47 8.99
CA VAL A 332 -4.33 17.50 9.41
C VAL A 332 -3.69 18.85 9.05
N GLU A 333 -3.15 19.50 10.07
CA GLU A 333 -2.34 20.70 9.96
C GLU A 333 -0.88 20.33 9.70
N HIS A 334 -0.25 21.03 8.76
CA HIS A 334 1.18 20.92 8.49
C HIS A 334 1.89 22.07 9.20
N ASN A 335 2.62 21.75 10.26
CA ASN A 335 3.37 22.70 11.07
C ASN A 335 4.84 22.70 10.62
N GLU A 336 5.34 23.85 10.16
CA GLU A 336 6.78 24.02 10.00
C GLU A 336 7.45 24.07 11.37
N TYR A 337 8.27 23.06 11.67
CA TYR A 337 9.10 23.03 12.87
C TYR A 337 10.48 23.64 12.58
N LYS A 338 11.14 24.13 13.64
CA LYS A 338 12.49 24.73 13.56
C LYS A 338 13.44 23.81 12.77
N GLY A 339 14.13 24.37 11.78
CA GLY A 339 15.05 23.63 10.91
C GLY A 339 14.44 23.06 9.63
N GLY A 340 13.19 23.42 9.28
CA GLY A 340 12.54 22.99 8.03
C GLY A 340 11.95 21.58 8.07
N VAL A 341 11.78 21.01 9.26
CA VAL A 341 11.10 19.73 9.47
C VAL A 341 9.61 20.01 9.56
N VAL A 342 8.82 19.48 8.63
CA VAL A 342 7.35 19.56 8.72
C VAL A 342 6.88 18.49 9.69
N LYS A 343 6.18 18.90 10.74
CA LYS A 343 5.41 18.00 11.61
C LYS A 343 3.93 18.18 11.31
N GLU A 344 3.19 17.10 11.47
CA GLU A 344 1.76 17.05 11.21
C GLU A 344 1.02 16.80 12.52
N SER A 345 -0.12 17.46 12.67
CA SER A 345 -1.02 17.29 13.82
C SER A 345 -2.46 17.29 13.36
N VAL A 346 -3.32 16.51 14.01
CA VAL A 346 -4.76 16.57 13.78
C VAL A 346 -5.27 17.89 14.33
N ARG A 347 -6.03 18.64 13.52
CA ARG A 347 -6.70 19.87 13.95
C ARG A 347 -7.68 19.53 15.05
N ALA A 348 -7.63 20.25 16.17
CA ALA A 348 -8.53 20.03 17.30
C ALA A 348 -10.01 20.18 16.90
N LYS A 349 -10.29 21.05 15.93
CA LYS A 349 -11.59 21.17 15.25
C LYS A 349 -11.40 20.95 13.75
N HIS A 350 -11.75 19.77 13.28
CA HIS A 350 -11.72 19.37 11.89
C HIS A 350 -13.13 19.07 11.36
N LEU A 351 -13.21 18.74 10.06
CA LEU A 351 -14.46 18.51 9.34
C LEU A 351 -15.42 17.52 10.03
N PHE A 352 -14.89 16.49 10.69
CA PHE A 352 -15.68 15.42 11.30
C PHE A 352 -15.78 15.52 12.83
N SER A 353 -15.26 16.58 13.47
CA SER A 353 -15.26 16.69 14.94
C SER A 353 -16.66 16.74 15.56
N GLN A 354 -17.69 17.09 14.78
CA GLN A 354 -19.09 17.12 15.24
C GLN A 354 -19.83 15.79 14.99
N VAL A 355 -19.20 14.82 14.32
CA VAL A 355 -19.80 13.51 14.07
C VAL A 355 -19.55 12.62 15.29
N ALA A 356 -20.61 12.35 16.06
CA ALA A 356 -20.51 11.54 17.26
C ALA A 356 -20.04 10.11 16.92
N GLY A 357 -19.01 9.63 17.62
CA GLY A 357 -18.44 8.30 17.41
C GLY A 357 -17.48 8.20 16.20
N PHE A 358 -17.23 9.29 15.48
CA PHE A 358 -16.22 9.30 14.43
C PHE A 358 -14.81 9.35 15.02
N ASN A 359 -13.92 8.47 14.55
CA ASN A 359 -12.51 8.49 14.90
C ASN A 359 -11.67 8.57 13.63
N LEU A 360 -10.91 9.66 13.49
CA LEU A 360 -10.12 9.94 12.28
C LEU A 360 -8.99 8.93 12.07
N VAL A 361 -8.26 8.58 13.14
CA VAL A 361 -7.04 7.74 13.02
C VAL A 361 -7.36 6.33 12.49
N PRO A 362 -8.32 5.57 13.06
CA PRO A 362 -8.72 4.27 12.50
C PRO A 362 -9.29 4.36 11.09
N VAL A 363 -9.95 5.47 10.75
CA VAL A 363 -10.49 5.67 9.40
C VAL A 363 -9.37 5.88 8.38
N LEU A 364 -8.35 6.69 8.71
CA LEU A 364 -7.18 6.86 7.86
C LEU A 364 -6.37 5.56 7.74
N ASP A 365 -6.18 4.81 8.83
CA ASP A 365 -5.55 3.48 8.82
C ASP A 365 -6.29 2.50 7.89
N LEU A 366 -7.63 2.46 7.98
CA LEU A 366 -8.44 1.64 7.08
C LEU A 366 -8.25 2.05 5.61
N MET A 367 -8.17 3.36 5.31
CA MET A 367 -7.90 3.81 3.94
C MET A 367 -6.53 3.34 3.42
N GLU A 368 -5.48 3.32 4.27
CA GLU A 368 -4.17 2.75 3.89
C GLU A 368 -4.25 1.26 3.60
N LYS A 369 -4.95 0.52 4.47
CA LYS A 369 -5.19 -0.92 4.29
C LYS A 369 -5.89 -1.19 2.96
N LEU A 370 -6.95 -0.45 2.66
CA LEU A 370 -7.68 -0.60 1.39
C LEU A 370 -6.80 -0.28 0.17
N ILE A 371 -5.96 0.77 0.24
CA ILE A 371 -5.00 1.08 -0.83
C ILE A 371 -4.00 -0.07 -1.02
N LYS A 372 -3.44 -0.62 0.06
CA LYS A 372 -2.56 -1.80 0.02
C LYS A 372 -3.25 -2.99 -0.65
N HIS A 373 -4.48 -3.33 -0.25
CA HIS A 373 -5.24 -4.44 -0.83
C HIS A 373 -5.49 -4.23 -2.33
N CYS A 374 -5.89 -3.04 -2.76
CA CYS A 374 -6.04 -2.74 -4.20
C CYS A 374 -4.76 -3.04 -4.98
N ARG A 375 -3.61 -2.58 -4.48
CA ARG A 375 -2.32 -2.75 -5.15
C ARG A 375 -1.86 -4.20 -5.22
N ILE A 376 -2.06 -4.96 -4.14
CA ILE A 376 -1.75 -6.40 -4.09
C ILE A 376 -2.64 -7.17 -5.07
N ASP A 377 -3.94 -6.92 -5.08
CA ASP A 377 -4.87 -7.58 -6.00
C ASP A 377 -4.54 -7.28 -7.47
N SER A 378 -4.22 -6.03 -7.78
CA SER A 378 -3.76 -5.62 -9.11
C SER A 378 -2.46 -6.34 -9.52
N LEU A 379 -1.46 -6.39 -8.65
CA LEU A 379 -0.22 -7.12 -8.88
C LEU A 379 -0.49 -8.62 -9.14
N ASN A 380 -1.28 -9.27 -8.28
CA ASN A 380 -1.62 -10.68 -8.40
C ASN A 380 -2.37 -10.99 -9.70
N ARG A 381 -3.29 -10.11 -10.12
CA ARG A 381 -3.97 -10.22 -11.42
C ARG A 381 -2.96 -10.17 -12.57
N CYS A 382 -2.04 -9.21 -12.56
CA CYS A 382 -1.02 -9.06 -13.61
C CYS A 382 -0.07 -10.27 -13.68
N VAL A 383 0.39 -10.76 -12.53
CA VAL A 383 1.27 -11.94 -12.42
C VAL A 383 0.55 -13.20 -12.90
N THR A 384 -0.70 -13.40 -12.47
CA THR A 384 -1.51 -14.56 -12.89
C THR A 384 -1.75 -14.56 -14.39
N ALA A 385 -2.10 -13.40 -14.97
CA ALA A 385 -2.28 -13.26 -16.41
C ALA A 385 -0.98 -13.57 -17.18
N HIS A 386 0.16 -13.11 -16.68
CA HIS A 386 1.45 -13.40 -17.30
C HIS A 386 1.84 -14.88 -17.20
N LYS A 387 1.69 -15.51 -16.03
CA LYS A 387 1.95 -16.94 -15.85
C LYS A 387 1.09 -17.79 -16.78
N LYS A 388 -0.20 -17.45 -16.90
CA LYS A 388 -1.11 -18.10 -17.85
C LYS A 388 -0.66 -17.93 -19.30
N ALA A 389 -0.28 -16.72 -19.71
CA ALA A 389 0.23 -16.48 -21.06
C ALA A 389 1.52 -17.27 -21.36
N LEU A 390 2.40 -17.45 -20.36
CA LEU A 390 3.57 -18.32 -20.49
C LEU A 390 3.17 -19.79 -20.66
N GLU A 391 2.26 -20.30 -19.83
CA GLU A 391 1.75 -21.68 -19.95
C GLU A 391 1.10 -21.95 -21.30
N ASP A 392 0.30 -20.99 -21.80
CA ASP A 392 -0.38 -21.07 -23.09
C ASP A 392 0.60 -21.00 -24.28
N SER A 393 1.81 -20.45 -24.08
CA SER A 393 2.87 -20.36 -25.09
C SER A 393 3.76 -21.61 -25.17
N LEU A 394 3.65 -22.52 -24.19
CA LEU A 394 4.37 -23.78 -24.22
C LEU A 394 3.75 -24.74 -25.25
N PRO A 395 4.55 -25.56 -25.93
CA PRO A 395 4.01 -26.56 -26.85
C PRO A 395 3.06 -27.51 -26.10
N PRO A 396 1.96 -27.96 -26.75
CA PRO A 396 0.97 -28.81 -26.10
C PRO A 396 1.64 -30.05 -25.52
N LYS A 397 1.41 -30.30 -24.23
CA LYS A 397 1.88 -31.52 -23.56
C LYS A 397 1.39 -32.72 -24.40
N PRO A 398 2.28 -33.62 -24.86
CA PRO A 398 1.86 -34.74 -25.69
C PRO A 398 0.83 -35.56 -24.91
N SER A 399 -0.34 -35.80 -25.52
CA SER A 399 -1.34 -36.69 -24.96
C SER A 399 -0.75 -38.10 -24.93
N SER A 400 -0.51 -38.63 -23.72
CA SER A 400 0.10 -39.93 -23.55
C SER A 400 -0.88 -41.05 -23.95
N ALA A 401 -0.83 -41.46 -25.21
CA ALA A 401 -1.15 -42.83 -25.60
C ALA A 401 0.18 -43.53 -25.89
N TYR A 402 0.48 -44.56 -25.09
CA TYR A 402 1.66 -45.44 -25.11
C TYR A 402 2.92 -45.00 -24.36
N GLY A 403 3.14 -45.67 -23.23
CA GLY A 403 4.38 -46.41 -22.98
C GLY A 403 5.57 -45.64 -22.42
N TYR A 404 5.73 -45.72 -21.08
CA TYR A 404 7.00 -45.75 -20.34
C TYR A 404 8.28 -45.35 -21.11
N LEU A 405 8.62 -44.07 -21.07
CA LEU A 405 10.01 -43.62 -20.97
C LEU A 405 10.06 -42.47 -19.97
N ASN A 406 10.65 -42.79 -18.82
CA ASN A 406 10.84 -41.89 -17.70
C ASN A 406 11.90 -40.85 -18.09
N ILE A 407 11.46 -39.67 -18.55
CA ILE A 407 12.23 -38.42 -18.49
C ILE A 407 11.64 -37.59 -17.34
N GLY A 408 11.64 -38.19 -16.14
CA GLY A 408 11.27 -37.55 -14.90
C GLY A 408 12.54 -37.04 -14.22
N GLY A 409 12.79 -35.73 -14.28
CA GLY A 409 13.95 -35.15 -13.61
C GLY A 409 14.05 -33.64 -13.51
N LEU A 410 13.11 -32.83 -14.02
CA LEU A 410 13.27 -31.36 -13.90
C LEU A 410 12.01 -30.49 -13.79
N PHE A 411 10.79 -31.02 -13.91
CA PHE A 411 9.58 -30.19 -13.81
C PHE A 411 8.42 -30.94 -13.16
N GLY A 412 8.62 -31.37 -11.92
CA GLY A 412 7.64 -32.15 -11.16
C GLY A 412 7.55 -31.74 -9.70
N LYS A 413 7.06 -30.53 -9.43
CA LYS A 413 6.23 -30.28 -8.25
C LYS A 413 4.92 -29.68 -8.73
N THR A 414 3.88 -30.49 -8.57
CA THR A 414 2.49 -30.19 -8.86
C THR A 414 2.08 -28.95 -8.10
N VAL A 415 1.63 -27.96 -8.84
CA VAL A 415 1.09 -26.69 -8.39
C VAL A 415 -0.22 -26.96 -7.65
N THR A 416 -0.18 -26.86 -6.33
CA THR A 416 -1.34 -26.52 -5.46
C THR A 416 -1.26 -25.03 -5.07
N ALA A 417 -1.00 -24.16 -6.06
CA ALA A 417 -0.64 -22.75 -5.82
C ALA A 417 -1.82 -21.79 -5.61
N THR A 418 -3.05 -22.27 -5.49
CA THR A 418 -4.15 -21.42 -4.97
C THR A 418 -4.17 -21.41 -3.45
N LYS A 419 -3.71 -22.50 -2.81
CA LYS A 419 -3.62 -22.58 -1.36
C LYS A 419 -2.32 -22.01 -0.80
N GLU A 420 -1.17 -22.29 -1.40
CA GLU A 420 0.11 -21.88 -0.79
C GLU A 420 0.30 -20.35 -0.70
N VAL A 421 -0.27 -19.56 -1.62
CA VAL A 421 -0.19 -18.09 -1.57
C VAL A 421 -1.30 -17.48 -0.68
N GLU A 422 -2.48 -18.09 -0.61
CA GLU A 422 -3.53 -17.69 0.36
C GLU A 422 -3.16 -18.11 1.79
N ASP A 423 -2.53 -19.27 1.97
CA ASP A 423 -2.10 -19.81 3.26
C ASP A 423 -0.86 -19.03 3.79
N GLU A 424 0.14 -18.68 2.96
CA GLU A 424 1.24 -17.80 3.40
C GLU A 424 0.77 -16.38 3.78
N ILE A 425 -0.29 -15.87 3.15
CA ILE A 425 -0.87 -14.56 3.51
C ILE A 425 -1.76 -14.66 4.76
N ASN A 426 -2.53 -15.75 4.91
CA ASN A 426 -3.33 -16.01 6.10
C ASN A 426 -2.46 -16.26 7.35
N ASP A 427 -1.34 -16.96 7.20
CA ASP A 427 -0.39 -17.22 8.29
C ASP A 427 0.26 -15.91 8.78
N LEU A 428 0.56 -14.97 7.87
CA LEU A 428 1.03 -13.62 8.21
C LEU A 428 -0.06 -12.76 8.89
N GLU A 429 -1.34 -12.93 8.53
CA GLU A 429 -2.45 -12.25 9.21
C GLU A 429 -2.76 -12.83 10.60
N GLU A 430 -2.53 -14.13 10.83
CA GLU A 430 -2.68 -14.77 12.15
C GLU A 430 -1.53 -14.41 13.11
N GLU A 431 -0.28 -14.35 12.64
CA GLU A 431 0.86 -13.88 13.46
C GLU A 431 0.69 -12.42 13.92
N THR A 432 0.05 -11.58 13.10
CA THR A 432 -0.25 -10.20 13.47
C THR A 432 -1.30 -10.12 14.58
N LYS A 433 -2.28 -11.05 14.61
CA LYS A 433 -3.31 -11.15 15.67
C LYS A 433 -2.77 -11.72 16.97
N GLU A 434 -1.80 -12.64 16.92
CA GLU A 434 -1.16 -13.16 18.13
C GLU A 434 -0.25 -12.13 18.81
N GLN A 435 0.43 -11.28 18.04
CA GLN A 435 1.24 -10.18 18.61
C GLN A 435 0.39 -9.07 19.27
N GLU A 436 -0.81 -8.78 18.75
CA GLU A 436 -1.75 -7.84 19.40
C GLU A 436 -2.31 -8.38 20.72
N LYS A 437 -2.38 -9.71 20.90
CA LYS A 437 -2.92 -10.34 22.11
C LYS A 437 -1.94 -10.33 23.30
N ILE A 438 -0.64 -10.26 23.04
CA ILE A 438 0.42 -10.29 24.07
C ILE A 438 0.59 -8.91 24.75
N VAL A 439 0.07 -7.83 24.14
CA VAL A 439 0.18 -6.47 24.69
C VAL A 439 -0.92 -6.15 25.73
N ASP A 440 -1.96 -6.96 25.84
CA ASP A 440 -3.14 -6.72 26.71
C ASP A 440 -3.18 -7.55 28.01
N GLU A 441 -2.12 -8.29 28.36
CA GLU A 441 -2.06 -8.93 29.69
C GLU A 441 -1.54 -7.94 30.76
N PRO A 442 -2.34 -7.57 31.78
CA PRO A 442 -1.86 -6.76 32.88
C PRO A 442 -0.89 -7.58 33.73
N SER A 443 0.33 -7.07 33.88
CA SER A 443 1.32 -7.62 34.81
C SER A 443 0.77 -7.64 36.23
N THR A 444 0.43 -8.84 36.71
CA THR A 444 0.15 -9.05 38.12
C THR A 444 1.47 -8.97 38.88
N GLY A 445 1.59 -7.93 39.70
CA GLY A 445 2.76 -7.69 40.53
C GLY A 445 3.02 -8.83 41.50
N LEU A 446 4.27 -9.28 41.55
CA LEU A 446 4.78 -10.13 42.61
C LEU A 446 5.36 -9.24 43.72
N VAL A 447 4.70 -9.27 44.86
CA VAL A 447 5.24 -8.83 46.16
C VAL A 447 5.95 -10.02 46.78
N VAL A 448 7.28 -9.95 46.92
CA VAL A 448 8.03 -10.22 48.16
C VAL A 448 9.26 -9.33 48.17
#